data_AF-A0A0M9DHL5-F1
#
_entry.id   AF-A0A0M9DHL5-F1
#
_cell.length_a   1.000
_cell.length_b   1.000
_cell.length_c   1.000
_cell.angle_alpha   90.00
_cell.angle_beta   90.00
_cell.angle_gamma   90.00
#
_symmetry.space_group_name_H-M   'P 1'
#
loop_
_entity.id
_entity.type
_entity.pdbx_description
1 polymer ?
#
loop_
_entity_poly.entity_id
_entity_poly.type
_entity_poly.pdbx_seq_one_letter_code
_entity_poly.pdbx_strand_id
1 'polypeptide(L)'
;MNKKTRNHELIKVFYNKNINIFIFILLSLYSLDLLFSTVENDLETNVYDLLMKITGFLPLSYIMIPTFLIIITVHFSAGEVQNYIAFRFKSKRQWYQMNVIFIAQLTAIFSLTVVGIMLLQSAFILSFKNNWSEFALSYYENYATFLSNYSPILYSIVTIILLWLILFLLGLIYFLIFLWTREYKIFCVNRKFHRKRKTLSW
;
A
#
# COMPACT_ATOMS: atom_id res chain seq x y z
N MET A 1 20.63 -19.85 -21.77
CA MET A 1 19.21 -19.67 -21.40
C MET A 1 18.78 -18.25 -21.77
N ASN A 2 17.79 -18.12 -22.66
CA ASN A 2 17.55 -16.90 -23.44
C ASN A 2 16.89 -15.81 -22.56
N LYS A 3 17.37 -14.56 -22.63
CA LYS A 3 16.88 -13.44 -21.79
C LYS A 3 15.35 -13.26 -21.89
N LYS A 4 14.80 -13.58 -23.07
CA LYS A 4 13.37 -13.49 -23.43
C LYS A 4 12.46 -14.45 -22.63
N THR A 5 12.93 -15.65 -22.27
CA THR A 5 12.14 -16.60 -21.46
C THR A 5 12.06 -16.18 -19.99
N ARG A 6 13.14 -15.58 -19.45
CA ARG A 6 13.21 -15.14 -18.06
C ARG A 6 12.21 -14.00 -17.75
N ASN A 7 11.98 -13.10 -18.70
CA ASN A 7 11.05 -11.99 -18.53
C ASN A 7 9.58 -12.43 -18.66
N HIS A 8 9.31 -13.43 -19.49
CA HIS A 8 7.97 -14.02 -19.61
C HIS A 8 7.55 -14.79 -18.35
N GLU A 9 8.52 -15.44 -17.67
CA GLU A 9 8.30 -16.10 -16.37
C GLU A 9 8.07 -15.08 -15.25
N LEU A 10 8.84 -14.00 -15.20
CA LEU A 10 8.62 -12.92 -14.22
C LEU A 10 7.23 -12.29 -14.37
N ILE A 11 6.75 -12.03 -15.60
CA ILE A 11 5.40 -11.51 -15.85
C ILE A 11 4.31 -12.49 -15.39
N LYS A 12 4.53 -13.80 -15.52
CA LYS A 12 3.63 -14.83 -14.96
C LYS A 12 3.63 -14.86 -13.44
N VAL A 13 4.75 -14.53 -12.79
CA VAL A 13 4.82 -14.33 -11.34
C VAL A 13 4.10 -13.04 -10.91
N PHE A 14 4.10 -11.99 -11.75
CA PHE A 14 3.46 -10.70 -11.48
C PHE A 14 1.93 -10.72 -11.52
N TYR A 15 1.35 -11.55 -12.40
CA TYR A 15 -0.08 -11.83 -12.44
C TYR A 15 -0.43 -13.13 -11.71
N ASN A 16 0.45 -13.57 -10.81
CA ASN A 16 0.21 -14.79 -10.06
C ASN A 16 -0.83 -14.46 -9.00
N LYS A 17 -2.08 -14.86 -9.27
CA LYS A 17 -3.22 -14.88 -8.35
C LYS A 17 -2.79 -15.23 -6.91
N ASN A 18 -1.78 -16.09 -6.78
CA ASN A 18 -1.18 -16.54 -5.53
C ASN A 18 -0.58 -15.43 -4.65
N ILE A 19 0.09 -14.39 -5.19
CA ILE A 19 0.65 -13.30 -4.38
C ILE A 19 -0.48 -12.43 -3.81
N ASN A 20 -1.46 -12.09 -4.63
CA ASN A 20 -2.62 -11.33 -4.17
C ASN A 20 -3.45 -12.12 -3.15
N ILE A 21 -3.62 -13.44 -3.35
CA ILE A 21 -4.24 -14.33 -2.37
C ILE A 21 -3.43 -14.35 -1.07
N PHE A 22 -2.10 -14.50 -1.15
CA PHE A 22 -1.23 -14.50 0.03
C PHE A 22 -1.36 -13.21 0.83
N ILE A 23 -1.32 -12.06 0.14
CA ILE A 23 -1.51 -10.74 0.76
C ILE A 23 -2.90 -10.63 1.40
N PHE A 24 -3.95 -11.08 0.71
CA PHE A 24 -5.30 -11.07 1.24
C PHE A 24 -5.42 -11.93 2.51
N ILE A 25 -4.84 -13.13 2.51
CA ILE A 25 -4.81 -14.02 3.68
C ILE A 25 -4.03 -13.35 4.82
N LEU A 26 -2.86 -12.78 4.56
CA LEU A 26 -2.05 -12.08 5.57
C LEU A 26 -2.85 -10.94 6.22
N LEU A 27 -3.48 -10.09 5.40
CA LEU A 27 -4.32 -8.99 5.89
C LEU A 27 -5.52 -9.50 6.68
N SER A 28 -6.15 -10.58 6.24
CA SER A 28 -7.31 -11.18 6.92
C SER A 28 -6.96 -11.80 8.26
N LEU A 29 -5.82 -12.49 8.36
CA LEU A 29 -5.32 -13.05 9.62
C LEU A 29 -4.95 -11.95 10.60
N TYR A 30 -4.30 -10.89 10.11
CA TYR A 30 -3.94 -9.76 10.94
C TYR A 30 -5.16 -8.97 11.43
N SER A 31 -6.18 -8.77 10.58
CA SER A 31 -7.41 -8.10 11.01
C SER A 31 -8.21 -8.95 12.01
N LEU A 32 -8.13 -10.29 11.92
CA LEU A 32 -8.69 -11.18 12.95
C LEU A 32 -7.96 -11.04 14.28
N ASP A 33 -6.63 -10.98 14.28
CA ASP A 33 -5.83 -10.74 15.48
C ASP A 33 -6.19 -9.40 16.15
N LEU A 34 -6.33 -8.33 15.34
CA LEU A 34 -6.82 -7.03 15.82
C LEU A 34 -8.24 -7.11 16.39
N LEU A 35 -9.13 -7.90 15.78
CA LEU A 35 -10.48 -8.09 16.28
C LEU A 35 -10.48 -8.79 17.63
N PHE A 36 -9.75 -9.91 17.78
CA PHE A 36 -9.64 -10.62 19.05
C PHE A 36 -9.04 -9.75 20.14
N SER A 37 -7.94 -9.06 19.86
CA SER A 37 -7.33 -8.11 20.80
C SER A 37 -8.25 -6.93 21.16
N THR A 38 -9.31 -6.67 20.39
CA THR A 38 -10.30 -5.63 20.69
C THR A 38 -11.41 -6.17 21.57
N VAL A 39 -11.88 -7.40 21.30
CA VAL A 39 -12.93 -8.07 22.08
C VAL A 39 -12.44 -8.51 23.46
N GLU A 40 -11.17 -8.88 23.60
CA GLU A 40 -10.58 -9.39 24.85
C GLU A 40 -10.45 -8.33 25.96
N ASN A 41 -10.57 -7.03 25.65
CA ASN A 41 -10.32 -5.96 26.63
C ASN A 41 -11.46 -5.71 27.64
N ASP A 42 -12.47 -6.59 27.75
CA ASP A 42 -13.64 -6.50 28.67
C ASP A 42 -14.48 -5.19 28.64
N LEU A 43 -14.07 -4.18 27.89
CA LEU A 43 -14.77 -2.92 27.69
C LEU A 43 -15.72 -3.02 26.49
N GLU A 44 -16.90 -2.39 26.57
CA GLU A 44 -17.77 -2.26 25.40
C GLU A 44 -16.99 -1.62 24.26
N THR A 45 -16.86 -2.33 23.13
CA THR A 45 -16.11 -1.90 21.94
C THR A 45 -17.01 -1.84 20.72
N ASN A 46 -16.70 -0.89 19.83
CA ASN A 46 -17.46 -0.64 18.61
C ASN A 46 -16.59 -0.86 17.37
N VAL A 47 -17.24 -1.02 16.21
CA VAL A 47 -16.56 -1.20 14.91
C VAL A 47 -15.59 -0.05 14.61
N TYR A 48 -15.93 1.17 15.04
CA TYR A 48 -15.07 2.34 14.86
C TYR A 48 -13.73 2.21 15.60
N ASP A 49 -13.70 1.54 16.76
CA ASP A 49 -12.45 1.32 17.52
C ASP A 49 -11.49 0.42 16.78
N LEU A 50 -12.04 -0.64 16.19
CA LEU A 50 -11.29 -1.54 15.33
C LEU A 50 -10.71 -0.78 14.12
N LEU A 51 -11.51 0.06 13.46
CA LEU A 51 -11.05 0.88 12.33
C LEU A 51 -9.96 1.87 12.75
N MET A 52 -10.09 2.54 13.89
CA MET A 52 -9.07 3.45 14.40
C MET A 52 -7.74 2.74 14.66
N LYS A 53 -7.78 1.53 15.25
CA LYS A 53 -6.60 0.72 15.55
C LYS A 53 -5.73 0.43 14.33
N ILE A 54 -6.28 0.43 13.10
CA ILE A 54 -5.48 0.20 11.89
C ILE A 54 -4.43 1.28 11.63
N THR A 55 -4.70 2.50 12.10
CA THR A 55 -3.77 3.63 11.97
C THR A 55 -2.80 3.70 13.14
N GLY A 56 -2.90 2.77 14.09
CA GLY A 56 -1.90 2.58 15.14
C GLY A 56 -0.53 2.28 14.54
N PHE A 57 0.51 2.72 15.25
CA PHE A 57 1.90 2.64 14.79
C PHE A 57 2.31 1.20 14.40
N LEU A 58 1.96 0.21 15.23
CA LEU A 58 2.30 -1.20 15.00
C LEU A 58 1.65 -1.75 13.69
N PRO A 59 0.32 -1.74 13.54
CA PRO A 59 -0.33 -2.15 12.29
C PRO A 59 0.23 -1.44 11.05
N LEU A 60 0.42 -0.13 11.17
CA LEU A 60 0.84 0.69 10.04
C LEU A 60 2.25 0.34 9.59
N SER A 61 3.20 0.26 10.52
CA SER A 61 4.62 0.07 10.23
C SER A 61 5.00 -1.37 9.89
N TYR A 62 4.38 -2.37 10.52
CA TYR A 62 4.79 -3.77 10.37
C TYR A 62 3.97 -4.57 9.36
N ILE A 63 2.74 -4.15 9.05
CA ILE A 63 1.85 -4.90 8.15
C ILE A 63 1.46 -4.06 6.94
N MET A 64 0.86 -2.89 7.15
CA MET A 64 0.27 -2.09 6.07
C MET A 64 1.31 -1.56 5.10
N ILE A 65 2.33 -0.86 5.60
CA ILE A 65 3.40 -0.28 4.78
C ILE A 65 4.21 -1.37 4.06
N PRO A 66 4.72 -2.43 4.73
CA PRO A 66 5.52 -3.46 4.06
C PRO A 66 4.73 -4.18 2.97
N THR A 67 3.48 -4.54 3.25
CA THR A 67 2.60 -5.20 2.27
C THR A 67 2.36 -4.32 1.05
N PHE A 68 2.04 -3.04 1.27
CA PHE A 68 1.86 -2.08 0.18
C PHE A 68 3.15 -1.90 -0.65
N LEU A 69 4.30 -1.80 0.01
CA LEU A 69 5.60 -1.69 -0.66
C LEU A 69 5.96 -2.96 -1.45
N ILE A 70 5.58 -4.15 -0.99
CA ILE A 70 5.74 -5.38 -1.77
C ILE A 70 4.92 -5.28 -3.07
N ILE A 71 3.65 -4.89 -2.99
CA ILE A 71 2.77 -4.76 -4.17
C ILE A 71 3.33 -3.75 -5.17
N ILE A 72 3.75 -2.57 -4.69
CA ILE A 72 4.26 -1.52 -5.57
C ILE A 72 5.61 -1.93 -6.18
N THR A 73 6.49 -2.57 -5.40
CA THR A 73 7.79 -3.06 -5.88
C THR A 73 7.59 -4.10 -6.96
N VAL A 74 6.65 -5.00 -6.72
CA VAL A 74 6.25 -6.02 -7.67
C VAL A 74 5.81 -5.34 -8.99
N HIS A 75 4.90 -4.37 -8.94
CA HIS A 75 4.47 -3.66 -10.14
C HIS A 75 5.61 -3.00 -10.94
N PHE A 76 6.53 -2.29 -10.29
CA PHE A 76 7.60 -1.55 -10.97
C PHE A 76 8.82 -2.41 -11.36
N SER A 77 9.02 -3.56 -10.71
CA SER A 77 10.13 -4.48 -11.02
C SER A 77 9.91 -5.29 -12.30
N ALA A 78 8.68 -5.33 -12.83
CA ALA A 78 8.33 -5.87 -14.16
C ALA A 78 8.83 -5.01 -15.34
N GLY A 79 10.02 -4.42 -15.21
CA GLY A 79 10.52 -3.28 -15.97
C GLY A 79 10.65 -3.44 -17.50
N GLU A 80 10.59 -4.67 -18.04
CA GLU A 80 10.57 -4.84 -19.51
C GLU A 80 9.21 -4.51 -20.13
N VAL A 81 8.12 -4.79 -19.42
CA VAL A 81 6.75 -4.40 -19.84
C VAL A 81 6.61 -2.88 -19.76
N GLN A 82 7.18 -2.26 -18.74
CA GLN A 82 7.13 -0.79 -18.59
C GLN A 82 7.90 -0.05 -19.70
N ASN A 83 9.02 -0.60 -20.19
CA ASN A 83 9.74 -0.04 -21.33
C ASN A 83 8.91 -0.13 -22.63
N TYR A 84 8.22 -1.25 -22.85
CA TYR A 84 7.32 -1.43 -24.00
C TYR A 84 6.12 -0.47 -23.94
N ILE A 85 5.51 -0.36 -22.75
CA ILE A 85 4.40 0.57 -22.50
C ILE A 85 4.85 2.03 -22.67
N ALA A 86 6.05 2.40 -22.20
CA ALA A 86 6.61 3.75 -22.39
C ALA A 86 6.74 4.13 -23.86
N PHE A 87 7.05 3.17 -24.74
CA PHE A 87 7.15 3.39 -26.19
C PHE A 87 5.78 3.66 -26.84
N ARG A 88 4.69 3.21 -26.21
CA ARG A 88 3.32 3.41 -26.70
C ARG A 88 2.76 4.80 -26.38
N PHE A 89 3.38 5.54 -25.45
CA PHE A 89 2.95 6.88 -25.08
C PHE A 89 3.58 7.94 -25.98
N LYS A 90 2.76 8.91 -26.41
CA LYS A 90 3.20 10.02 -27.28
C LYS A 90 4.17 10.98 -26.57
N SER A 91 4.20 11.01 -25.24
CA SER A 91 5.10 11.87 -24.46
C SER A 91 5.50 11.26 -23.11
N LYS A 92 6.68 11.65 -22.60
CA LYS A 92 7.16 11.29 -21.26
C LYS A 92 6.20 11.77 -20.15
N ARG A 93 5.59 12.95 -20.34
CA ARG A 93 4.63 13.53 -19.38
C ARG A 93 3.40 12.64 -19.20
N GLN A 94 2.84 12.13 -20.29
CA GLN A 94 1.71 11.20 -20.23
C GLN A 94 2.09 9.90 -19.50
N TRP A 95 3.30 9.38 -19.74
CA TRP A 95 3.78 8.21 -19.02
C TRP A 95 3.90 8.47 -17.50
N TYR A 96 4.42 9.62 -17.08
CA TYR A 96 4.47 9.99 -15.66
C TYR A 96 3.08 10.10 -15.04
N GLN A 97 2.16 10.81 -15.70
CA GLN A 97 0.78 10.98 -15.21
C GLN A 97 0.07 9.64 -15.05
N MET A 98 0.23 8.72 -16.00
CA MET A 98 -0.36 7.39 -15.91
C MET A 98 0.18 6.58 -14.72
N ASN A 99 1.48 6.64 -14.43
CA ASN A 99 2.04 5.95 -13.26
C ASN A 99 1.54 6.57 -11.95
N VAL A 100 1.42 7.91 -11.87
CA VAL A 100 0.86 8.58 -10.68
C VAL A 100 -0.59 8.20 -10.45
N ILE A 101 -1.42 8.20 -11.51
CA ILE A 101 -2.82 7.78 -11.44
C ILE A 101 -2.91 6.31 -11.01
N PHE A 102 -2.05 5.45 -11.55
CA PHE A 102 -1.99 4.04 -11.16
C PHE A 102 -1.67 3.88 -9.68
N ILE A 103 -0.69 4.61 -9.14
CA ILE A 103 -0.35 4.58 -7.71
C ILE A 103 -1.54 5.04 -6.87
N ALA A 104 -2.24 6.09 -7.28
CA ALA A 104 -3.44 6.57 -6.58
C ALA A 104 -4.55 5.51 -6.56
N GLN A 105 -4.82 4.87 -7.70
CA GLN A 105 -5.81 3.79 -7.82
C GLN A 105 -5.43 2.57 -6.98
N LEU A 106 -4.17 2.14 -7.04
CA LEU A 106 -3.66 1.01 -6.27
C LEU A 106 -3.79 1.27 -4.76
N THR A 107 -3.45 2.49 -4.32
CA THR A 107 -3.60 2.91 -2.92
C THR A 107 -5.06 2.91 -2.49
N ALA A 108 -5.96 3.43 -3.34
CA ALA A 108 -7.39 3.41 -3.05
C ALA A 108 -7.94 1.98 -2.90
N ILE A 109 -7.60 1.09 -3.84
CA ILE A 109 -8.02 -0.32 -3.80
C ILE A 109 -7.47 -1.00 -2.55
N PHE A 110 -6.19 -0.79 -2.22
CA PHE A 110 -5.58 -1.37 -1.03
C PHE A 110 -6.28 -0.91 0.25
N SER A 111 -6.43 0.40 0.47
CA SER A 111 -7.09 0.94 1.66
C SER A 111 -8.54 0.45 1.79
N LEU A 112 -9.30 0.47 0.68
CA LEU A 112 -10.68 -0.02 0.67
C LEU A 112 -10.78 -1.52 0.94
N THR A 113 -9.84 -2.32 0.44
CA THR A 113 -9.80 -3.76 0.69
C THR A 113 -9.61 -4.03 2.18
N VAL A 114 -8.68 -3.33 2.82
CA VAL A 114 -8.41 -3.54 4.24
C VAL A 114 -9.61 -3.10 5.09
N VAL A 115 -10.18 -1.92 4.84
CA VAL A 115 -11.40 -1.46 5.52
C VAL A 115 -12.54 -2.44 5.29
N GLY A 116 -12.71 -2.95 4.07
CA GLY A 116 -13.74 -3.93 3.73
C GLY A 116 -13.58 -5.25 4.49
N ILE A 117 -12.35 -5.78 4.61
CA ILE A 117 -12.06 -6.98 5.40
C ILE A 117 -12.45 -6.76 6.86
N MET A 118 -12.08 -5.62 7.45
CA MET A 118 -12.37 -5.32 8.85
C MET A 118 -13.86 -5.18 9.10
N LEU A 119 -14.59 -4.46 8.24
CA LEU A 119 -16.04 -4.32 8.32
C LEU A 119 -16.74 -5.67 8.20
N LEU A 120 -16.30 -6.54 7.28
CA LEU A 120 -16.86 -7.88 7.11
C LEU A 120 -16.64 -8.76 8.34
N GLN A 121 -15.46 -8.71 8.94
CA GLN A 121 -15.14 -9.50 10.14
C GLN A 121 -15.87 -8.98 11.37
N SER A 122 -16.02 -7.65 11.51
CA SER A 122 -16.69 -7.05 12.66
C SER A 122 -18.21 -7.08 12.57
N ALA A 123 -18.79 -7.29 11.38
CA ALA A 123 -20.23 -7.17 11.12
C ALA A 123 -21.11 -8.01 12.06
N PHE A 124 -20.60 -9.16 12.53
CA PHE A 124 -21.33 -10.10 13.37
C PHE A 124 -20.86 -10.12 14.83
N ILE A 125 -19.82 -9.36 15.17
CA ILE A 125 -19.16 -9.43 16.48
C ILE A 125 -19.27 -8.10 17.23
N LEU A 126 -19.08 -6.97 16.54
CA LEU A 126 -19.07 -5.64 17.16
C LEU A 126 -20.34 -4.85 16.82
N SER A 127 -20.70 -3.92 17.70
CA SER A 127 -21.85 -3.06 17.50
C SER A 127 -21.53 -1.83 16.64
N PHE A 128 -22.48 -1.43 15.78
CA PHE A 128 -22.39 -0.21 14.96
C PHE A 128 -23.08 0.97 15.66
N LYS A 129 -22.63 1.30 16.87
CA LYS A 129 -23.12 2.47 17.62
C LYS A 129 -22.23 3.68 17.29
N ASN A 130 -22.82 4.77 16.81
CA ASN A 130 -22.09 6.02 16.55
C ASN A 130 -21.87 6.88 17.82
N ASN A 131 -21.54 6.21 18.93
CA ASN A 131 -21.15 6.81 20.18
C ASN A 131 -19.77 6.29 20.54
N TRP A 132 -18.97 7.10 21.24
CA TRP A 132 -17.69 6.64 21.77
C TRP A 132 -17.91 5.45 22.69
N SER A 133 -17.12 4.42 22.47
CA SER A 133 -17.12 3.22 23.30
C SER A 133 -16.38 3.49 24.61
N GLU A 134 -16.61 2.67 25.64
CA GLU A 134 -15.87 2.80 26.90
C GLU A 134 -14.36 2.63 26.70
N PHE A 135 -14.00 1.74 25.77
CA PHE A 135 -12.62 1.59 25.31
C PHE A 135 -12.06 2.92 24.77
N ALA A 136 -12.74 3.58 23.84
CA ALA A 136 -12.25 4.83 23.25
C ALA A 136 -12.17 5.96 24.28
N LEU A 137 -13.15 6.06 25.19
CA LEU A 137 -13.15 7.06 26.25
C LEU A 137 -11.94 6.88 27.18
N SER A 138 -11.61 5.64 27.54
CA SER A 138 -10.43 5.34 28.36
C SER A 138 -9.11 5.59 27.60
N TYR A 139 -9.04 5.19 26.32
CA TYR A 139 -7.82 5.32 25.51
C TYR A 139 -7.48 6.79 25.20
N TYR A 140 -8.48 7.63 25.00
CA TYR A 140 -8.34 9.05 24.68
C TYR A 140 -8.70 9.96 25.86
N GLU A 141 -8.58 9.49 27.11
CA GLU A 141 -8.98 10.24 28.32
C GLU A 141 -8.36 11.65 28.37
N ASN A 142 -7.09 11.78 27.98
CA ASN A 142 -6.36 13.06 27.91
C ASN A 142 -6.88 14.03 26.83
N TYR A 143 -7.79 13.58 25.96
CA TYR A 143 -8.38 14.33 24.86
C TYR A 143 -9.91 14.44 25.00
N ALA A 144 -10.42 14.57 26.24
CA ALA A 144 -11.85 14.67 26.54
C ALA A 144 -12.60 15.73 25.70
N THR A 145 -12.00 16.91 25.48
CA THR A 145 -12.57 18.00 24.67
C THR A 145 -12.70 17.63 23.19
N PHE A 146 -11.86 16.72 22.69
CA PHE A 146 -11.96 16.20 21.33
C PHE A 146 -13.10 15.19 21.22
N LEU A 147 -13.18 14.25 22.16
CA LEU A 147 -14.24 13.24 22.23
C LEU A 147 -15.64 13.88 22.32
N SER A 148 -15.80 15.00 23.03
CA SER A 148 -17.09 15.69 23.16
C SER A 148 -17.55 16.37 21.86
N ASN A 149 -16.62 16.77 21.00
CA ASN A 149 -16.91 17.62 19.83
C ASN A 149 -16.98 16.84 18.51
N TYR A 150 -16.48 15.62 18.47
CA TYR A 150 -16.39 14.82 17.25
C TYR A 150 -17.00 13.44 17.43
N SER A 151 -17.57 12.91 16.34
CA SER A 151 -18.16 11.57 16.33
C SER A 151 -17.13 10.49 15.95
N PRO A 152 -17.26 9.26 16.46
CA PRO A 152 -16.36 8.14 16.12
C PRO A 152 -16.31 7.86 14.61
N ILE A 153 -17.43 8.03 13.92
CA ILE A 153 -17.51 7.84 12.46
C ILE A 153 -16.66 8.87 11.71
N LEU A 154 -16.75 10.15 12.08
CA LEU A 154 -15.98 11.22 11.45
C LEU A 154 -14.49 10.94 11.64
N TYR A 155 -14.09 10.57 12.86
CA TYR A 155 -12.70 10.28 13.15
C TYR A 155 -12.19 9.02 12.43
N SER A 156 -13.02 7.98 12.31
CA SER A 156 -12.71 6.80 11.50
C SER A 156 -12.51 7.15 10.01
N ILE A 157 -13.33 8.06 9.47
CA ILE A 157 -13.15 8.53 8.08
C ILE A 157 -11.84 9.29 7.93
N VAL A 158 -11.53 10.20 8.86
CA VAL A 158 -10.27 10.98 8.83
C VAL A 158 -9.06 10.07 8.92
N THR A 159 -9.07 9.07 9.80
CA THR A 159 -7.97 8.09 9.93
C THR A 159 -7.78 7.27 8.65
N ILE A 160 -8.86 6.84 7.99
CA ILE A 160 -8.79 6.15 6.68
C ILE A 160 -8.22 7.07 5.59
N ILE A 161 -8.60 8.35 5.57
CA ILE A 161 -8.03 9.33 4.62
C ILE A 161 -6.54 9.53 4.88
N LEU A 162 -6.12 9.63 6.13
CA LEU A 162 -4.70 9.74 6.50
C LEU A 162 -3.91 8.49 6.10
N LEU A 163 -4.47 7.29 6.29
CA LEU A 163 -3.90 6.04 5.81
C LEU A 163 -3.73 6.05 4.29
N TRP A 164 -4.73 6.52 3.54
CA TRP A 164 -4.61 6.65 2.09
C TRP A 164 -3.49 7.64 1.70
N LEU A 165 -3.43 8.80 2.34
CA LEU A 165 -2.42 9.82 2.06
C LEU A 165 -1.00 9.33 2.34
N ILE A 166 -0.77 8.64 3.46
CA ILE A 166 0.58 8.15 3.81
C ILE A 166 1.04 7.06 2.84
N LEU A 167 0.17 6.14 2.46
CA LEU A 167 0.50 5.09 1.49
C LEU A 167 0.71 5.69 0.09
N PHE A 168 -0.10 6.68 -0.31
CA PHE A 168 0.08 7.37 -1.58
C PHE A 168 1.42 8.11 -1.64
N LEU A 169 1.78 8.83 -0.58
CA LEU A 169 3.07 9.50 -0.46
C LEU A 169 4.24 8.51 -0.55
N LEU A 170 4.16 7.39 0.16
CA LEU A 170 5.16 6.32 0.07
C LEU A 170 5.26 5.75 -1.35
N GLY A 171 4.12 5.59 -2.03
CA GLY A 171 4.08 5.17 -3.42
C GLY A 171 4.75 6.15 -4.37
N LEU A 172 4.55 7.46 -4.16
CA LEU A 172 5.24 8.52 -4.92
C LEU A 172 6.74 8.53 -4.64
N ILE A 173 7.16 8.41 -3.38
CA ILE A 173 8.59 8.31 -3.00
C ILE A 173 9.23 7.11 -3.70
N TYR A 174 8.58 5.95 -3.64
CA TYR A 174 9.04 4.75 -4.32
C TYR A 174 9.19 4.98 -5.83
N PHE A 175 8.19 5.63 -6.46
CA PHE A 175 8.24 5.96 -7.87
C PHE A 175 9.39 6.90 -8.23
N LEU A 176 9.66 7.93 -7.43
CA LEU A 176 10.79 8.84 -7.63
C LEU A 176 12.13 8.08 -7.54
N ILE A 177 12.29 7.20 -6.55
CA ILE A 177 13.48 6.34 -6.41
C ILE A 177 13.62 5.42 -7.63
N PHE A 178 12.51 4.86 -8.13
CA PHE A 178 12.50 4.02 -9.32
C PHE A 178 12.96 4.80 -10.57
N LEU A 179 12.50 6.04 -10.76
CA LEU A 179 12.96 6.89 -11.86
C LEU A 179 14.46 7.17 -11.78
N TRP A 180 14.95 7.56 -10.60
CA TRP A 180 16.35 7.87 -10.39
C TRP A 180 17.26 6.66 -10.65
N THR A 181 16.89 5.49 -10.13
CA THR A 181 17.66 4.26 -10.35
C THR A 181 17.65 3.80 -11.80
N ARG A 182 16.57 4.05 -12.56
CA ARG A 182 16.49 3.75 -14.00
C ARG A 182 17.41 4.64 -14.83
N GLU A 183 17.42 5.95 -14.58
CA GLU A 183 18.31 6.89 -15.27
C GLU A 183 19.78 6.57 -15.02
N TYR A 184 20.13 6.22 -13.78
CA TYR A 184 21.49 5.80 -13.42
C TYR A 184 21.95 4.56 -14.20
N LYS A 185 21.07 3.55 -14.34
CA LYS A 185 21.38 2.33 -15.13
C LYS A 185 21.64 2.65 -16.61
N ILE A 186 20.84 3.53 -17.22
CA ILE A 186 21.03 3.94 -18.62
C ILE A 186 22.36 4.67 -18.79
N PHE A 187 22.69 5.59 -17.87
CA PHE A 187 23.97 6.31 -17.88
C PHE A 187 25.18 5.37 -17.76
N CYS A 188 25.14 4.40 -16.84
CA CYS A 188 26.21 3.41 -16.67
C CYS A 188 26.40 2.50 -17.89
N VAL A 189 25.32 2.09 -18.56
CA VAL A 189 25.39 1.27 -19.79
C VAL A 189 26.03 2.08 -20.92
N ASN A 190 25.62 3.34 -21.12
CA ASN A 190 26.22 4.21 -22.14
C ASN A 190 27.72 4.46 -21.89
N ARG A 191 28.15 4.62 -20.64
CA ARG A 191 29.57 4.77 -20.28
C ARG A 191 30.40 3.51 -20.60
N LYS A 192 29.86 2.31 -20.33
CA LYS A 192 30.50 1.04 -20.69
C LYS A 192 30.59 0.84 -22.20
N PHE A 193 29.56 1.24 -22.95
CA PHE A 193 29.56 1.18 -24.43
C PHE A 193 30.60 2.14 -25.04
N HIS A 194 30.73 3.35 -24.51
CA HIS A 194 31.74 4.31 -24.95
C HIS A 194 33.18 3.85 -24.67
N ARG A 195 33.41 3.17 -23.53
CA ARG A 195 34.73 2.57 -23.22
C ARG A 195 35.09 1.44 -24.18
N LYS A 196 34.13 0.56 -24.53
CA LYS A 196 34.36 -0.54 -25.48
C LYS A 196 34.67 -0.08 -26.91
N ARG A 197 34.06 1.01 -27.39
CA ARG A 197 34.38 1.56 -28.73
C ARG A 197 35.81 2.12 -28.81
N LYS A 198 36.33 2.71 -27.75
CA LYS A 198 37.72 3.23 -27.72
C LYS A 198 38.79 2.13 -27.65
N THR A 199 38.43 0.92 -27.23
CA THR A 199 39.36 -0.22 -27.16
C THR A 199 39.34 -1.09 -28.42
N LEU A 200 38.39 -0.88 -29.33
CA LEU A 200 38.24 -1.63 -30.60
C LEU A 200 38.70 -0.82 -31.82
N SER A 201 39.28 0.37 -31.61
CA SER A 201 39.98 1.14 -32.63
C SER A 201 41.48 0.91 -32.51
N TRP A 202 41.93 -0.27 -32.95
CA TRP A 202 43.32 -0.59 -33.27
C TRP A 202 43.28 -1.48 -34.52
#